data_AF-A0A4U1YY89-F1
#
_entry.id   AF-A0A4U1YY89-F1
#
_cell.length_a   1.000
_cell.length_b   1.000
_cell.length_c   1.000
_cell.angle_alpha   90.00
_cell.angle_beta   90.00
_cell.angle_gamma   90.00
#
_symmetry.space_group_name_H-M   'P 1'
#
loop_
_entity.id
_entity.type
_entity.pdbx_description
1 polymer ?
#
loop_
_entity_poly.entity_id
_entity_poly.type
_entity_poly.pdbx_seq_one_letter_code
_entity_poly.pdbx_strand_id
1 'polypeptide(L)'
;MLDILDIINEATKEANSFENHAAKDLSLEERLLYLQGIALVMNADGVINPEEKEFIRILIKSFEMDESILESVVEFAQCPDKDTVQAFFRTFRRRPISQLFLFDALVMTRRDENVDEREKAVVDKIAEQLEVLKGTYQDIFDLFCHIKNKDWEESSLYFSSHLLNPEYFRHLLDYYEVDFEGLLERTKNIRNKRVLEIFKSRVSSLSESNEMKITLNNDVVLPIIQSGIDRGEVKVFMGKIIFPEEKECELSTVGFGYHQESKSLYLVNDENISDRIIISFVSNYFNINNIEIFEVLFDSNNIIHGEIDKESNRKLKLSTNFENGKFIAISNKLFQYVNNGKYDIFGNDEIYSSKIGVDFYEYIYQEKKNEKGTMASLISSSFFSRDGDIDLDYGLDDQDSKGSLKEVDLL
;
A
#
# COMPACT_ATOMS: atom_id res chain seq x y z
N MET A 1 -21.89 21.83 -31.73
CA MET A 1 -21.51 23.27 -31.79
C MET A 1 -20.94 23.57 -30.42
N LEU A 2 -19.61 23.50 -30.30
CA LEU A 2 -18.89 23.74 -29.04
C LEU A 2 -19.16 25.17 -28.56
N ASP A 3 -19.41 25.35 -27.26
CA ASP A 3 -19.58 26.67 -26.64
C ASP A 3 -18.24 27.43 -26.73
N ILE A 4 -18.28 28.75 -26.87
CA ILE A 4 -17.07 29.59 -26.91
C ILE A 4 -16.27 29.41 -25.61
N LEU A 5 -16.96 29.15 -24.50
CA LEU A 5 -16.32 28.82 -23.22
C LEU A 5 -15.61 27.46 -23.25
N ASP A 6 -16.16 26.45 -23.94
CA ASP A 6 -15.51 25.15 -24.12
C ASP A 6 -14.24 25.30 -24.96
N ILE A 7 -14.32 26.07 -26.06
CA ILE A 7 -13.17 26.36 -26.93
C ILE A 7 -12.08 27.13 -26.17
N ILE A 8 -12.45 28.10 -25.33
CA ILE A 8 -11.48 28.84 -24.51
C ILE A 8 -10.83 27.91 -23.49
N ASN A 9 -11.63 27.10 -22.77
CA ASN A 9 -11.12 26.16 -21.77
C ASN A 9 -10.19 25.12 -22.41
N GLU A 10 -10.59 24.52 -23.52
CA GLU A 10 -9.80 23.54 -24.29
C GLU A 10 -8.49 24.16 -24.81
N ALA A 11 -8.54 25.37 -25.38
CA ALA A 11 -7.33 26.07 -25.84
C ALA A 11 -6.36 26.44 -24.70
N THR A 12 -6.85 26.86 -23.53
CA THR A 12 -5.99 27.09 -22.35
C THR A 12 -5.48 25.80 -21.73
N LYS A 13 -6.26 24.72 -21.77
CA LYS A 13 -5.89 23.44 -21.18
C LYS A 13 -4.84 22.73 -22.04
N GLU A 14 -4.97 22.74 -23.36
CA GLU A 14 -3.98 22.16 -24.30
C GLU A 14 -2.67 22.96 -24.41
N ALA A 15 -2.68 24.26 -24.14
CA ALA A 15 -1.46 25.07 -24.11
C ALA A 15 -0.63 24.85 -22.82
N ASN A 16 -1.30 24.57 -21.70
CA ASN A 16 -0.66 24.39 -20.39
C ASN A 16 -0.37 22.91 -20.06
N SER A 17 -0.95 21.97 -20.81
CA SER A 17 -1.02 20.54 -20.48
C SER A 17 0.29 19.75 -20.53
N PHE A 18 1.29 20.28 -21.22
CA PHE A 18 2.56 19.58 -21.45
C PHE A 18 3.78 20.45 -21.12
N GLU A 19 3.59 21.53 -20.36
CA GLU A 19 4.63 22.51 -20.01
C GLU A 19 5.87 21.87 -19.36
N ASN A 20 5.69 20.74 -18.68
CA ASN A 20 6.72 19.95 -17.99
C ASN A 20 7.06 18.62 -18.70
N HIS A 21 6.83 18.52 -20.02
CA HIS A 21 7.15 17.31 -20.76
C HIS A 21 8.66 17.00 -20.71
N ALA A 22 9.07 15.79 -20.33
CA ALA A 22 10.48 15.48 -20.05
C ALA A 22 11.41 15.60 -21.28
N ALA A 23 10.87 15.51 -22.50
CA ALA A 23 11.64 15.78 -23.72
C ALA A 23 12.08 17.25 -23.87
N LYS A 24 11.51 18.17 -23.08
CA LYS A 24 11.96 19.56 -22.98
C LYS A 24 13.41 19.66 -22.54
N ASP A 25 13.94 18.75 -21.74
CA ASP A 25 15.34 18.81 -21.29
C ASP A 25 16.36 18.29 -22.32
N LEU A 26 15.88 17.78 -23.46
CA LEU A 26 16.74 17.35 -24.56
C LEU A 26 17.41 18.55 -25.26
N SER A 27 18.50 18.31 -25.98
CA SER A 27 19.09 19.33 -26.86
C SER A 27 18.16 19.66 -28.03
N LEU A 28 18.34 20.82 -28.67
CA LEU A 28 17.48 21.24 -29.80
C LEU A 28 17.45 20.21 -30.95
N GLU A 29 18.60 19.60 -31.26
CA GLU A 29 18.71 18.55 -32.28
C GLU A 29 17.93 17.30 -31.88
N GLU A 30 18.08 16.86 -30.62
CA GLU A 30 17.32 15.72 -30.09
C GLU A 30 15.81 15.98 -30.07
N ARG A 31 15.37 17.19 -29.70
CA ARG A 31 13.94 17.57 -29.74
C ARG A 31 13.39 17.53 -31.17
N LEU A 32 14.16 18.00 -32.15
CA LEU A 32 13.77 17.93 -33.56
C LEU A 32 13.68 16.47 -34.04
N LEU A 33 14.69 15.65 -33.72
CA LEU A 33 14.66 14.21 -34.04
C LEU A 33 13.49 13.50 -33.35
N TYR A 34 13.13 13.90 -32.14
CA TYR A 34 11.97 13.37 -31.42
C TYR A 34 10.67 13.65 -32.19
N LEU A 35 10.43 14.91 -32.56
CA LEU A 35 9.25 15.30 -33.35
C LEU A 35 9.21 14.60 -34.70
N GLN A 36 10.35 14.49 -35.38
CA GLN A 36 10.48 13.73 -36.63
C GLN A 36 10.17 12.24 -36.43
N GLY A 37 10.59 11.65 -35.31
CA GLY A 37 10.22 10.28 -34.94
C GLY A 37 8.71 10.09 -34.78
N ILE A 38 8.02 11.03 -34.12
CA ILE A 38 6.56 11.00 -33.99
C ILE A 38 5.87 11.21 -35.35
N ALA A 39 6.43 12.08 -36.19
CA ALA A 39 5.93 12.31 -37.55
C ALA A 39 5.97 11.08 -38.46
N LEU A 40 6.89 10.13 -38.23
CA LEU A 40 6.87 8.84 -38.93
C LEU A 40 5.61 8.02 -38.63
N VAL A 41 5.07 8.17 -37.42
CA VAL A 41 3.85 7.49 -36.98
C VAL A 41 2.64 8.19 -37.59
N MET A 42 2.62 9.53 -37.53
CA MET A 42 1.53 10.38 -38.05
C MET A 42 1.16 10.12 -39.51
N ASN A 43 2.14 9.81 -40.39
CA ASN A 43 1.87 9.57 -41.81
C ASN A 43 2.02 8.08 -42.19
N ALA A 44 1.85 7.16 -41.23
CA ALA A 44 2.04 5.73 -41.45
C ALA A 44 0.96 5.11 -42.36
N ASP A 45 -0.26 5.63 -42.33
CA ASP A 45 -1.38 5.23 -43.19
C ASP A 45 -1.39 5.95 -44.56
N GLY A 46 -0.65 7.06 -44.66
CA GLY A 46 -0.52 7.94 -45.82
C GLY A 46 -1.45 9.15 -45.81
N VAL A 47 -2.15 9.41 -44.70
CA VAL A 47 -3.02 10.57 -44.49
C VAL A 47 -2.50 11.30 -43.25
N ILE A 48 -2.57 12.63 -43.26
CA ILE A 48 -2.23 13.44 -42.08
C ILE A 48 -3.50 14.17 -41.67
N ASN A 49 -4.05 13.82 -40.51
CA ASN A 49 -5.26 14.41 -39.99
C ASN A 49 -4.96 15.75 -39.27
N PRO A 50 -5.89 16.72 -39.29
CA PRO A 50 -5.73 17.98 -38.55
C PRO A 50 -5.45 17.78 -37.06
N GLU A 51 -6.07 16.78 -36.43
CA GLU A 51 -5.95 16.44 -35.02
C GLU A 51 -4.54 15.89 -34.67
N GLU A 52 -3.92 15.14 -35.57
CA GLU A 52 -2.54 14.66 -35.42
C GLU A 52 -1.53 15.80 -35.59
N LYS A 53 -1.77 16.68 -36.58
CA LYS A 53 -0.96 17.89 -36.78
C LYS A 53 -1.04 18.81 -35.56
N GLU A 54 -2.22 18.89 -34.94
CA GLU A 54 -2.42 19.61 -33.68
C GLU A 54 -1.60 19.00 -32.54
N PHE A 55 -1.56 17.66 -32.45
CA PHE A 55 -0.74 17.00 -31.43
C PHE A 55 0.75 17.31 -31.57
N ILE A 56 1.30 17.33 -32.80
CA ILE A 56 2.68 17.81 -33.03
C ILE A 56 2.85 19.26 -32.59
N ARG A 57 1.87 20.13 -32.86
CA ARG A 57 1.92 21.54 -32.44
C ARG A 57 1.96 21.68 -30.92
N ILE A 58 1.20 20.85 -30.20
CA ILE A 58 1.24 20.80 -28.73
C ILE A 58 2.65 20.40 -28.26
N LEU A 59 3.25 19.35 -28.83
CA LEU A 59 4.61 18.93 -28.48
C LEU A 59 5.65 20.03 -28.77
N ILE A 60 5.56 20.73 -29.90
CA ILE A 60 6.46 21.86 -30.23
C ILE A 60 6.42 22.95 -29.15
N LYS A 61 5.21 23.35 -28.70
CA LYS A 61 5.05 24.33 -27.63
C LYS A 61 5.63 23.83 -26.31
N SER A 62 5.38 22.56 -25.99
CA SER A 62 5.87 21.88 -24.79
C SER A 62 7.40 21.81 -24.73
N PHE A 63 8.03 21.69 -25.90
CA PHE A 63 9.47 21.62 -26.06
C PHE A 63 10.11 23.01 -26.13
N GLU A 64 9.32 24.09 -25.99
CA GLU A 64 9.72 25.49 -26.15
C GLU A 64 10.40 25.76 -27.50
N MET A 65 9.85 25.16 -28.57
CA MET A 65 10.35 25.28 -29.93
C MET A 65 9.51 26.26 -30.74
N ASP A 66 10.09 26.83 -31.79
CA ASP A 66 9.40 27.77 -32.69
C ASP A 66 8.36 27.03 -33.55
N GLU A 67 7.15 27.59 -33.66
CA GLU A 67 6.04 26.99 -34.40
C GLU A 67 6.32 26.83 -35.91
N SER A 68 7.27 27.61 -36.46
CA SER A 68 7.74 27.42 -37.85
C SER A 68 8.31 26.03 -38.14
N ILE A 69 8.73 25.29 -37.10
CA ILE A 69 9.24 23.93 -37.22
C ILE A 69 8.13 22.95 -37.63
N LEU A 70 6.86 23.24 -37.33
CA LEU A 70 5.73 22.36 -37.65
C LEU A 70 5.69 22.00 -39.13
N GLU A 71 5.93 22.96 -40.03
CA GLU A 71 5.91 22.70 -41.47
C GLU A 71 7.05 21.77 -41.89
N SER A 72 8.25 21.95 -41.33
CA SER A 72 9.39 21.06 -41.60
C SER A 72 9.15 19.62 -41.11
N VAL A 73 8.42 19.46 -40.01
CA VAL A 73 8.07 18.15 -39.46
C VAL A 73 7.00 17.46 -40.32
N VAL A 74 6.03 18.22 -40.84
CA VAL A 74 5.01 17.71 -41.78
C VAL A 74 5.63 17.33 -43.12
N GLU A 75 6.53 18.16 -43.66
CA GLU A 75 7.29 17.84 -44.88
C GLU A 75 8.10 16.55 -44.71
N PHE A 76 8.76 16.38 -43.55
CA PHE A 76 9.46 15.15 -43.22
C PHE A 76 8.52 13.94 -43.12
N ALA A 77 7.34 14.08 -42.51
CA ALA A 77 6.35 13.01 -42.43
C ALA A 77 5.97 12.47 -43.82
N GLN A 78 5.80 13.38 -44.78
CA GLN A 78 5.44 13.07 -46.17
C GLN A 78 6.59 12.45 -46.97
N CYS A 79 7.83 12.85 -46.69
CA CYS A 79 9.02 12.36 -47.39
C CYS A 79 10.17 12.10 -46.40
N PRO A 80 10.10 11.01 -45.61
CA PRO A 80 11.12 10.73 -44.61
C PRO A 80 12.42 10.32 -45.28
N ASP A 81 13.52 10.99 -44.92
CA ASP A 81 14.84 10.63 -45.41
C ASP A 81 15.53 9.60 -44.50
N LYS A 82 16.31 8.72 -45.12
CA LYS A 82 16.94 7.58 -44.43
C LYS A 82 17.95 8.02 -43.38
N ASP A 83 18.66 9.13 -43.60
CA ASP A 83 19.76 9.54 -42.74
C ASP A 83 19.22 10.11 -41.42
N THR A 84 18.16 10.91 -41.48
CA THR A 84 17.42 11.42 -40.31
C THR A 84 16.77 10.29 -39.52
N VAL A 85 16.12 9.32 -40.19
CA VAL A 85 15.55 8.14 -39.51
C VAL A 85 16.64 7.35 -38.78
N GLN A 86 17.83 7.19 -39.40
CA GLN A 86 18.96 6.55 -38.73
C GLN A 86 19.50 7.38 -37.57
N ALA A 87 19.56 8.70 -37.69
CA ALA A 87 19.98 9.60 -36.63
C ALA A 87 19.04 9.50 -35.42
N PHE A 88 17.73 9.45 -35.63
CA PHE A 88 16.73 9.22 -34.59
C PHE A 88 17.03 7.93 -33.81
N PHE A 89 17.13 6.78 -34.51
CA PHE A 89 17.38 5.51 -33.82
C PHE A 89 18.74 5.49 -33.11
N ARG A 90 19.80 6.06 -33.69
CA ARG A 90 21.10 6.14 -33.01
C ARG A 90 21.05 6.98 -31.74
N THR A 91 20.25 8.04 -31.75
CA THR A 91 20.15 9.01 -30.66
C THR A 91 19.34 8.48 -29.48
N PHE A 92 18.27 7.72 -29.75
CA PHE A 92 17.32 7.28 -28.73
C PHE A 92 17.44 5.80 -28.34
N ARG A 93 18.11 4.95 -29.12
CA ARG A 93 18.24 3.51 -28.82
C ARG A 93 18.77 3.25 -27.40
N ARG A 94 18.08 2.37 -26.67
CA ARG A 94 18.34 1.99 -25.27
C ARG A 94 18.33 3.14 -24.25
N ARG A 95 17.82 4.32 -24.59
CA ARG A 95 17.70 5.42 -23.63
C ARG A 95 16.38 5.34 -22.87
N PRO A 96 16.36 5.69 -21.57
CA PRO A 96 15.11 5.69 -20.80
C PRO A 96 14.02 6.57 -21.40
N ILE A 97 14.38 7.71 -22.01
CA ILE A 97 13.43 8.65 -22.65
C ILE A 97 12.63 8.01 -23.79
N SER A 98 13.09 6.88 -24.36
CA SER A 98 12.33 6.11 -25.34
C SER A 98 11.00 5.58 -24.78
N GLN A 99 10.87 5.42 -23.46
CA GLN A 99 9.60 5.05 -22.84
C GLN A 99 8.54 6.13 -23.08
N LEU A 100 8.90 7.40 -22.88
CA LEU A 100 8.03 8.54 -23.13
C LEU A 100 7.73 8.69 -24.62
N PHE A 101 8.75 8.55 -25.47
CA PHE A 101 8.56 8.58 -26.92
C PHE A 101 7.53 7.55 -27.39
N LEU A 102 7.61 6.31 -26.91
CA LEU A 102 6.66 5.27 -27.29
C LEU A 102 5.26 5.55 -26.76
N PHE A 103 5.13 6.17 -25.59
CA PHE A 103 3.85 6.63 -25.08
C PHE A 103 3.23 7.70 -26.00
N ASP A 104 4.00 8.73 -26.36
CA ASP A 104 3.54 9.79 -27.27
C ASP A 104 3.19 9.23 -28.65
N ALA A 105 3.95 8.26 -29.13
CA ALA A 105 3.67 7.55 -30.37
C ALA A 105 2.31 6.82 -30.30
N LEU A 106 1.99 6.16 -29.17
CA LEU A 106 0.68 5.53 -28.96
C LEU A 106 -0.46 6.55 -28.84
N VAL A 107 -0.19 7.73 -28.26
CA VAL A 107 -1.14 8.85 -28.24
C VAL A 107 -1.42 9.31 -29.67
N MET A 108 -0.38 9.43 -30.51
CA MET A 108 -0.51 9.82 -31.91
C MET A 108 -1.46 8.87 -32.67
N THR A 109 -1.27 7.55 -32.57
CA THR A 109 -2.08 6.56 -33.33
C THR A 109 -3.56 6.48 -32.94
N ARG A 110 -4.04 7.34 -32.02
CA ARG A 110 -5.40 7.29 -31.48
C ARG A 110 -6.05 8.67 -31.43
N ARG A 111 -5.40 9.69 -32.02
CA ARG A 111 -5.90 11.07 -32.02
C ARG A 111 -7.14 11.24 -32.89
N ASP A 112 -7.24 10.49 -33.97
CA ASP A 112 -8.36 10.54 -34.93
C ASP A 112 -9.54 9.60 -34.56
N GLU A 113 -9.50 9.02 -33.35
CA GLU A 113 -10.43 8.01 -32.81
C GLU A 113 -10.49 6.66 -33.57
N ASN A 114 -9.87 6.56 -34.74
CA ASN A 114 -9.73 5.30 -35.46
C ASN A 114 -8.48 4.57 -34.97
N VAL A 115 -8.38 3.29 -35.33
CA VAL A 115 -7.20 2.49 -35.05
C VAL A 115 -6.72 1.95 -36.36
N ASP A 116 -5.69 2.57 -36.92
CA ASP A 116 -5.04 1.98 -38.07
C ASP A 116 -4.02 0.95 -37.60
N GLU A 117 -4.17 -0.29 -38.07
CA GLU A 117 -3.21 -1.37 -37.80
C GLU A 117 -1.79 -1.02 -38.30
N ARG A 118 -1.68 -0.15 -39.32
CA ARG A 118 -0.41 0.31 -39.88
C ARG A 118 0.35 1.21 -38.91
N GLU A 119 -0.33 2.19 -38.30
CA GLU A 119 0.30 3.07 -37.32
C GLU A 119 0.84 2.26 -36.15
N LYS A 120 0.02 1.33 -35.63
CA LYS A 120 0.45 0.41 -34.58
C LYS A 120 1.67 -0.42 -35.00
N ALA A 121 1.67 -0.94 -36.23
CA ALA A 121 2.80 -1.71 -36.75
C ALA A 121 4.08 -0.86 -36.85
N VAL A 122 3.96 0.44 -37.16
CA VAL A 122 5.09 1.37 -37.14
C VAL A 122 5.60 1.59 -35.71
N VAL A 123 4.72 1.81 -34.73
CA VAL A 123 5.11 1.95 -33.32
C VAL A 123 5.81 0.68 -32.80
N ASP A 124 5.26 -0.51 -33.09
CA ASP A 124 5.87 -1.79 -32.74
C ASP A 124 7.27 -1.93 -33.36
N LYS A 125 7.42 -1.50 -34.61
CA LYS A 125 8.73 -1.54 -35.29
C LYS A 125 9.72 -0.55 -34.68
N ILE A 126 9.27 0.65 -34.31
CA ILE A 126 10.11 1.64 -33.63
C ILE A 126 10.55 1.11 -32.26
N ALA A 127 9.65 0.51 -31.48
CA ALA A 127 9.97 -0.10 -30.18
C ALA A 127 11.06 -1.19 -30.32
N GLU A 128 10.96 -2.04 -31.34
CA GLU A 128 11.98 -3.05 -31.66
C GLU A 128 13.34 -2.40 -31.98
N GLN A 129 13.37 -1.37 -32.82
CA GLN A 129 14.61 -0.70 -33.23
C GLN A 129 15.25 0.14 -32.11
N LEU A 130 14.44 0.69 -31.19
CA LEU A 130 14.91 1.35 -29.97
C LEU A 130 15.40 0.34 -28.93
N GLU A 131 15.17 -0.97 -29.15
CA GLU A 131 15.51 -2.07 -28.26
C GLU A 131 14.89 -1.95 -26.86
N VAL A 132 13.63 -1.52 -26.83
CA VAL A 132 12.84 -1.53 -25.59
C VAL A 132 12.43 -2.97 -25.29
N LEU A 133 12.58 -3.38 -24.02
CA LEU A 133 12.19 -4.72 -23.59
C LEU A 133 10.68 -4.92 -23.78
N LYS A 134 10.27 -6.11 -24.23
CA LYS A 134 8.86 -6.41 -24.47
C LYS A 134 7.96 -6.19 -23.25
N GLY A 135 8.46 -6.50 -22.05
CA GLY A 135 7.75 -6.22 -20.79
C GLY A 135 7.52 -4.73 -20.60
N THR A 136 8.57 -3.91 -20.72
CA THR A 136 8.46 -2.44 -20.62
C THR A 136 7.55 -1.85 -21.69
N TYR A 137 7.57 -2.37 -22.93
CA TYR A 137 6.65 -1.90 -23.97
C TYR A 137 5.19 -2.23 -23.63
N GLN A 138 4.94 -3.43 -23.08
CA GLN A 138 3.61 -3.79 -22.58
C GLN A 138 3.18 -2.86 -21.43
N ASP A 139 4.07 -2.58 -20.47
CA ASP A 139 3.80 -1.67 -19.36
C ASP A 139 3.43 -0.25 -19.86
N ILE A 140 4.13 0.26 -20.88
CA ILE A 140 3.82 1.55 -21.52
C ILE A 140 2.43 1.51 -22.19
N PHE A 141 2.13 0.43 -22.91
CA PHE A 141 0.84 0.26 -23.57
C PHE A 141 -0.32 0.16 -22.57
N ASP A 142 -0.11 -0.55 -21.46
CA ASP A 142 -1.11 -0.67 -20.40
C ASP A 142 -1.32 0.68 -19.71
N LEU A 143 -0.25 1.42 -19.38
CA LEU A 143 -0.36 2.79 -18.88
C LEU A 143 -1.16 3.69 -19.82
N PHE A 144 -0.88 3.63 -21.13
CA PHE A 144 -1.64 4.36 -22.14
C PHE A 144 -3.14 4.00 -22.10
N CYS A 145 -3.48 2.71 -22.03
CA CYS A 145 -4.86 2.25 -21.91
C CYS A 145 -5.54 2.78 -20.63
N HIS A 146 -4.86 2.74 -19.48
CA HIS A 146 -5.42 3.23 -18.23
C HIS A 146 -5.65 4.74 -18.24
N ILE A 147 -4.69 5.53 -18.74
CA ILE A 147 -4.83 6.99 -18.85
C ILE A 147 -5.97 7.35 -19.79
N LYS A 148 -6.06 6.70 -20.96
CA LYS A 148 -7.15 6.92 -21.92
C LYS A 148 -8.53 6.65 -21.30
N ASN A 149 -8.65 5.60 -20.50
CA ASN A 149 -9.88 5.23 -19.83
C ASN A 149 -10.12 5.99 -18.51
N LYS A 150 -9.21 6.89 -18.12
CA LYS A 150 -9.21 7.62 -16.82
C LYS A 150 -9.23 6.67 -15.61
N ASP A 151 -8.60 5.51 -15.75
CA ASP A 151 -8.44 4.50 -14.71
C ASP A 151 -7.19 4.81 -13.87
N TRP A 152 -7.30 5.85 -13.04
CA TRP A 152 -6.17 6.37 -12.26
C TRP A 152 -5.66 5.40 -11.20
N GLU A 153 -6.55 4.57 -10.66
CA GLU A 153 -6.19 3.60 -9.62
C GLU A 153 -5.22 2.55 -10.18
N GLU A 154 -5.52 1.97 -11.34
CA GLU A 154 -4.63 1.01 -11.98
C GLU A 154 -3.37 1.69 -12.56
N SER A 155 -3.50 2.91 -13.12
CA SER A 155 -2.32 3.63 -13.64
C SER A 155 -1.31 3.98 -12.53
N SER A 156 -1.75 4.18 -11.29
CA SER A 156 -0.89 4.45 -10.13
C SER A 156 0.19 3.39 -9.88
N LEU A 157 0.01 2.15 -10.37
CA LEU A 157 1.04 1.10 -10.32
C LEU A 157 2.31 1.50 -11.07
N TYR A 158 2.16 2.15 -12.23
CA TYR A 158 3.28 2.54 -13.07
C TYR A 158 4.01 3.79 -12.55
N PHE A 159 3.32 4.59 -11.73
CA PHE A 159 3.90 5.75 -11.05
C PHE A 159 4.61 5.41 -9.74
N SER A 160 4.28 4.27 -9.12
CA SER A 160 4.86 3.83 -7.84
C SER A 160 5.88 2.70 -7.98
N SER A 161 5.97 2.06 -9.15
CA SER A 161 6.89 0.95 -9.41
C SER A 161 8.19 1.42 -10.07
N HIS A 162 9.22 0.58 -10.00
CA HIS A 162 10.47 0.77 -10.75
C HIS A 162 10.35 0.31 -12.23
N LEU A 163 9.14 0.00 -12.71
CA LEU A 163 8.93 -0.54 -14.06
C LEU A 163 9.07 0.55 -15.12
N LEU A 164 8.46 1.71 -14.89
CA LEU A 164 8.55 2.90 -15.72
C LEU A 164 9.15 4.05 -14.92
N ASN A 165 9.71 5.05 -15.59
CA ASN A 165 10.21 6.25 -14.91
C ASN A 165 9.06 7.25 -14.66
N PRO A 166 8.60 7.45 -13.41
CA PRO A 166 7.42 8.26 -13.12
C PRO A 166 7.58 9.73 -13.53
N GLU A 167 8.81 10.26 -13.46
CA GLU A 167 9.11 11.66 -13.81
C GLU A 167 8.79 11.97 -15.28
N TYR A 168 8.89 10.97 -16.16
CA TYR A 168 8.56 11.17 -17.57
C TYR A 168 7.07 11.36 -17.82
N PHE A 169 6.23 10.81 -16.95
CA PHE A 169 4.78 10.78 -17.16
C PHE A 169 4.03 11.76 -16.24
N ARG A 170 4.73 12.48 -15.36
CA ARG A 170 4.13 13.39 -14.38
C ARG A 170 3.29 14.50 -15.01
N HIS A 171 3.75 15.03 -16.14
CA HIS A 171 3.03 16.05 -16.91
C HIS A 171 1.63 15.58 -17.36
N LEU A 172 1.41 14.27 -17.54
CA LEU A 172 0.09 13.73 -17.88
C LEU A 172 -0.88 13.89 -16.71
N LEU A 173 -0.40 13.75 -15.47
CA LEU A 173 -1.24 13.95 -14.29
C LEU A 173 -1.59 15.43 -14.13
N ASP A 174 -0.62 16.32 -14.38
CA ASP A 174 -0.86 17.76 -14.41
C ASP A 174 -1.94 18.12 -15.45
N TYR A 175 -1.87 17.54 -16.66
CA TYR A 175 -2.87 17.73 -17.71
C TYR A 175 -4.30 17.34 -17.29
N TYR A 176 -4.43 16.19 -16.66
CA TYR A 176 -5.73 15.69 -16.20
C TYR A 176 -6.14 16.24 -14.82
N GLU A 177 -5.37 17.18 -14.26
CA GLU A 177 -5.58 17.78 -12.93
C GLU A 177 -5.66 16.72 -11.82
N VAL A 178 -4.85 15.67 -11.95
CA VAL A 178 -4.76 14.57 -11.00
C VAL A 178 -3.62 14.84 -10.03
N ASP A 179 -3.96 15.06 -8.76
CA ASP A 179 -2.96 15.19 -7.70
C ASP A 179 -2.17 13.87 -7.54
N PHE A 180 -0.87 13.93 -7.83
CA PHE A 180 0.03 12.79 -7.77
C PHE A 180 0.14 12.20 -6.36
N GLU A 181 0.33 13.04 -5.35
CA GLU A 181 0.50 12.58 -3.96
C GLU A 181 -0.79 11.96 -3.45
N GLY A 182 -1.91 12.66 -3.64
CA GLY A 182 -3.24 12.14 -3.29
C GLY A 182 -3.65 10.90 -4.09
N LEU A 183 -3.20 10.73 -5.33
CA LEU A 183 -3.39 9.48 -6.07
C LEU A 183 -2.65 8.32 -5.40
N LEU A 184 -1.35 8.49 -5.12
CA LEU A 184 -0.54 7.46 -4.50
C LEU A 184 -1.05 7.07 -3.11
N GLU A 185 -1.48 8.05 -2.30
CA GLU A 185 -2.04 7.80 -0.98
C GLU A 185 -3.36 7.03 -1.05
N ARG A 186 -4.28 7.44 -1.94
CA ARG A 186 -5.56 6.74 -2.14
C ARG A 186 -5.34 5.29 -2.57
N THR A 187 -4.46 5.06 -3.55
CA THR A 187 -4.18 3.69 -4.02
C THR A 187 -3.48 2.87 -2.94
N LYS A 188 -2.56 3.45 -2.15
CA LYS A 188 -1.96 2.77 -1.00
C LYS A 188 -3.03 2.30 -0.02
N ASN A 189 -4.00 3.14 0.30
CA ASN A 189 -5.10 2.78 1.19
C ASN A 189 -6.00 1.68 0.60
N ILE A 190 -6.31 1.74 -0.70
CA ILE A 190 -7.08 0.69 -1.39
C ILE A 190 -6.33 -0.63 -1.40
N ARG A 191 -5.03 -0.63 -1.71
CA ARG A 191 -4.17 -1.83 -1.69
C ARG A 191 -4.13 -2.42 -0.28
N ASN A 192 -3.92 -1.60 0.75
CA ASN A 192 -3.95 -2.04 2.14
C ASN A 192 -5.30 -2.67 2.48
N LYS A 193 -6.42 -2.04 2.10
CA LYS A 193 -7.75 -2.61 2.32
C LYS A 193 -7.97 -3.94 1.60
N ARG A 194 -7.56 -4.06 0.33
CA ARG A 194 -7.66 -5.33 -0.43
C ARG A 194 -6.82 -6.43 0.22
N VAL A 195 -5.60 -6.10 0.66
CA VAL A 195 -4.73 -7.02 1.40
C VAL A 195 -5.40 -7.46 2.71
N LEU A 196 -5.99 -6.52 3.45
CA LEU A 196 -6.73 -6.80 4.67
C LEU A 196 -7.94 -7.71 4.42
N GLU A 197 -8.68 -7.50 3.34
CA GLU A 197 -9.82 -8.35 2.96
C GLU A 197 -9.37 -9.77 2.57
N ILE A 198 -8.28 -9.91 1.81
CA ILE A 198 -7.68 -11.20 1.49
C ILE A 198 -7.21 -11.88 2.79
N PHE A 199 -6.53 -11.14 3.65
CA PHE A 199 -6.09 -11.64 4.95
C PHE A 199 -7.30 -12.11 5.78
N LYS A 200 -8.35 -11.30 5.88
CA LYS A 200 -9.63 -11.64 6.55
C LYS A 200 -10.22 -12.96 6.04
N SER A 201 -10.21 -13.16 4.72
CA SER A 201 -10.76 -14.38 4.12
C SER A 201 -9.96 -15.64 4.45
N ARG A 202 -8.72 -15.49 4.92
CA ARG A 202 -7.79 -16.59 5.18
C ARG A 202 -7.42 -16.76 6.66
N VAL A 203 -7.67 -15.77 7.51
CA VAL A 203 -7.48 -15.94 8.96
C VAL A 203 -8.67 -16.71 9.53
N SER A 204 -8.36 -17.82 10.19
CA SER A 204 -9.35 -18.57 10.96
C SER A 204 -9.13 -18.29 12.45
N SER A 205 -10.17 -17.82 13.12
CA SER A 205 -10.19 -17.76 14.59
C SER A 205 -10.74 -19.07 15.14
N LEU A 206 -9.89 -19.84 15.82
CA LEU A 206 -10.33 -21.04 16.54
C LEU A 206 -10.62 -20.68 17.99
N SER A 207 -11.85 -20.94 18.46
CA SER A 207 -12.26 -20.83 19.87
C SER A 207 -12.20 -22.18 20.55
N GLU A 208 -11.02 -22.79 20.58
CA GLU A 208 -10.82 -24.00 21.37
C GLU A 208 -10.33 -23.57 22.75
N SER A 209 -11.23 -23.61 23.75
CA SER A 209 -11.04 -23.13 25.13
C SER A 209 -10.96 -21.59 25.26
N ASN A 210 -11.06 -21.06 26.48
CA ASN A 210 -11.15 -19.61 26.79
C ASN A 210 -9.91 -18.76 26.40
N GLU A 211 -9.09 -19.24 25.45
CA GLU A 211 -7.93 -18.56 24.86
C GLU A 211 -8.09 -18.56 23.34
N MET A 212 -8.37 -17.39 22.79
CA MET A 212 -8.47 -17.23 21.35
C MET A 212 -7.06 -17.13 20.76
N LYS A 213 -6.76 -18.00 19.79
CA LYS A 213 -5.49 -17.96 19.05
C LYS A 213 -5.74 -17.53 17.62
N ILE A 214 -5.01 -16.51 17.18
CA ILE A 214 -4.96 -16.13 15.76
C ILE A 214 -4.15 -17.20 15.05
N THR A 215 -4.69 -17.73 13.94
CA THR A 215 -3.98 -18.71 13.13
C THR A 215 -4.03 -18.31 11.66
N LEU A 216 -2.88 -18.39 10.98
CA LEU A 216 -2.75 -18.09 9.55
C LEU A 216 -2.42 -19.36 8.79
N ASN A 217 -3.10 -19.62 7.68
CA ASN A 217 -2.68 -20.71 6.80
C ASN A 217 -1.25 -20.43 6.30
N ASN A 218 -0.40 -21.44 6.37
CA ASN A 218 0.99 -21.32 6.01
C ASN A 218 1.21 -21.04 4.50
N ASP A 219 0.21 -21.29 3.64
CA ASP A 219 0.17 -20.87 2.24
C ASP A 219 0.22 -19.35 2.05
N VAL A 220 -0.35 -18.59 2.99
CA VAL A 220 -0.34 -17.12 3.01
C VAL A 220 1.00 -16.61 3.51
N VAL A 221 1.52 -17.26 4.55
CA VAL A 221 2.71 -16.83 5.26
C VAL A 221 3.97 -17.08 4.42
N LEU A 222 4.04 -18.21 3.70
CA LEU A 222 5.20 -18.60 2.92
C LEU A 222 5.70 -17.53 1.95
N PRO A 223 4.88 -16.96 1.04
CA PRO A 223 5.35 -15.95 0.10
C PRO A 223 5.84 -14.68 0.80
N ILE A 224 5.28 -14.34 1.97
CA ILE A 224 5.67 -13.16 2.73
C ILE A 224 7.07 -13.36 3.34
N ILE A 225 7.31 -14.51 3.97
CA ILE A 225 8.63 -14.84 4.52
C ILE A 225 9.65 -14.99 3.39
N GLN A 226 9.29 -15.62 2.27
CA GLN A 226 10.16 -15.72 1.10
C GLN A 226 10.59 -14.33 0.61
N SER A 227 9.64 -13.40 0.52
CA SER A 227 9.92 -12.02 0.15
C SER A 227 10.90 -11.34 1.13
N GLY A 228 10.78 -11.61 2.43
CA GLY A 228 11.74 -11.16 3.45
C GLY A 228 13.14 -11.78 3.30
N ILE A 229 13.24 -13.03 2.87
CA ILE A 229 14.51 -13.70 2.55
C ILE A 229 15.15 -13.06 1.32
N ASP A 230 14.38 -12.81 0.27
CA ASP A 230 14.86 -12.23 -0.99
C ASP A 230 15.41 -10.81 -0.77
N ARG A 231 14.81 -10.05 0.16
CA ARG A 231 15.31 -8.73 0.59
C ARG A 231 16.47 -8.79 1.60
N GLY A 232 16.79 -9.97 2.13
CA GLY A 232 17.82 -10.16 3.15
C GLY A 232 17.44 -9.71 4.56
N GLU A 233 16.16 -9.41 4.80
CA GLU A 233 15.60 -9.04 6.12
C GLU A 233 15.42 -10.27 7.01
N VAL A 234 15.11 -11.42 6.40
CA VAL A 234 14.93 -12.71 7.06
C VAL A 234 16.05 -13.64 6.61
N LYS A 235 16.59 -14.43 7.54
CA LYS A 235 17.63 -15.42 7.25
C LYS A 235 17.16 -16.80 7.62
N VAL A 236 17.60 -17.80 6.87
CA VAL A 236 17.40 -19.21 7.24
C VAL A 236 18.74 -19.82 7.60
N PHE A 237 18.86 -20.35 8.81
CA PHE A 237 20.09 -20.96 9.30
C PHE A 237 19.78 -22.15 10.20
N MET A 238 20.43 -23.29 9.93
CA MET A 238 20.31 -24.52 10.74
C MET A 238 18.85 -24.95 11.02
N GLY A 239 17.98 -24.87 10.00
CA GLY A 239 16.57 -25.26 10.14
C GLY A 239 15.67 -24.22 10.81
N LYS A 240 16.19 -23.04 11.13
CA LYS A 240 15.45 -21.93 11.75
C LYS A 240 15.32 -20.74 10.81
N ILE A 241 14.19 -20.05 10.93
CA ILE A 241 13.95 -18.73 10.36
C ILE A 241 14.34 -17.69 11.40
N ILE A 242 15.19 -16.75 11.03
CA ILE A 242 15.68 -15.66 11.86
C ILE A 242 15.11 -14.36 11.31
N PHE A 243 14.23 -13.73 12.08
CA PHE A 243 13.58 -12.45 11.79
C PHE A 243 14.42 -11.27 12.33
N PRO A 244 14.05 -10.02 12.00
CA PRO A 244 14.62 -8.84 12.66
C PRO A 244 14.54 -8.93 14.19
N GLU A 245 15.46 -8.26 14.88
CA GLU A 245 15.60 -8.31 16.36
C GLU A 245 16.02 -9.70 16.92
N GLU A 246 16.62 -10.55 16.09
CA GLU A 246 17.12 -11.89 16.47
C GLU A 246 16.04 -12.84 17.00
N LYS A 247 14.77 -12.61 16.65
CA LYS A 247 13.69 -13.55 16.93
C LYS A 247 13.79 -14.75 15.99
N GLU A 248 13.68 -15.96 16.53
CA GLU A 248 13.81 -17.20 15.75
C GLU A 248 12.59 -18.10 15.87
N CYS A 249 12.28 -18.82 14.79
CA CYS A 249 11.24 -19.85 14.73
C CYS A 249 11.76 -21.06 13.96
N GLU A 250 11.39 -22.29 14.35
CA GLU A 250 11.80 -23.49 13.63
C GLU A 250 10.98 -23.69 12.35
N LEU A 251 11.61 -24.05 11.23
CA LEU A 251 10.90 -24.32 9.98
C LEU A 251 9.87 -25.46 10.13
N SER A 252 10.22 -26.49 10.90
CA SER A 252 9.36 -27.64 11.17
C SER A 252 8.10 -27.27 11.95
N THR A 253 8.14 -26.27 12.82
CA THR A 253 6.98 -25.88 13.64
C THR A 253 5.91 -25.13 12.85
N VAL A 254 6.23 -24.73 11.61
CA VAL A 254 5.36 -23.92 10.75
C VAL A 254 5.03 -24.62 9.42
N GLY A 255 5.44 -25.89 9.30
CA GLY A 255 5.21 -26.70 8.11
C GLY A 255 6.04 -26.28 6.90
N PHE A 256 7.17 -25.59 7.10
CA PHE A 256 8.05 -25.16 6.01
C PHE A 256 9.29 -26.03 5.85
N GLY A 257 9.74 -26.13 4.61
CA GLY A 257 11.06 -26.62 4.23
C GLY A 257 11.84 -25.52 3.52
N TYR A 258 13.16 -25.68 3.43
CA TYR A 258 14.04 -24.70 2.80
C TYR A 258 15.05 -25.39 1.89
N HIS A 259 15.14 -24.94 0.64
CA HIS A 259 16.10 -25.43 -0.34
C HIS A 259 17.30 -24.47 -0.41
N GLN A 260 18.44 -24.91 0.14
CA GLN A 260 19.61 -24.05 0.37
C GLN A 260 20.22 -23.49 -0.92
N GLU A 261 20.23 -24.26 -2.01
CA GLU A 261 20.85 -23.85 -3.27
C GLU A 261 20.04 -22.76 -3.99
N SER A 262 18.71 -22.91 -4.02
CA SER A 262 17.79 -21.96 -4.64
C SER A 262 17.36 -20.83 -3.70
N LYS A 263 17.70 -20.94 -2.41
CA LYS A 263 17.27 -20.04 -1.34
C LYS A 263 15.75 -19.87 -1.24
N SER A 264 15.00 -20.94 -1.51
CA SER A 264 13.55 -20.91 -1.58
C SER A 264 12.90 -21.76 -0.49
N LEU A 265 11.85 -21.23 0.14
CA LEU A 265 10.93 -21.94 1.01
C LEU A 265 9.94 -22.78 0.19
N TYR A 266 9.49 -23.89 0.77
CA TYR A 266 8.42 -24.70 0.22
C TYR A 266 7.54 -25.26 1.35
N LEU A 267 6.28 -25.57 1.05
CA LEU A 267 5.36 -26.20 2.00
C LEU A 267 5.71 -27.69 2.15
N VAL A 268 5.84 -28.13 3.40
CA VAL A 268 5.96 -29.55 3.75
C VAL A 268 4.59 -30.13 4.07
N ASN A 269 3.82 -29.41 4.91
CA ASN A 269 2.45 -29.75 5.29
C ASN A 269 1.58 -28.50 5.15
N ASP A 270 0.28 -28.67 4.91
CA ASP A 270 -0.72 -27.59 5.00
C ASP A 270 -1.18 -27.48 6.46
N GLU A 271 -0.77 -26.41 7.13
CA GLU A 271 -0.97 -26.21 8.56
C GLU A 271 -1.27 -24.73 8.86
N ASN A 272 -2.04 -24.50 9.93
CA ASN A 272 -2.31 -23.17 10.43
C ASN A 272 -1.23 -22.76 11.45
N ILE A 273 -0.53 -21.67 11.16
CA ILE A 273 0.54 -21.12 12.01
C ILE A 273 -0.08 -20.23 13.09
N SER A 274 0.22 -20.55 14.35
CA SER A 274 -0.13 -19.74 15.53
C SER A 274 1.10 -19.09 16.19
N ASP A 275 2.27 -19.19 15.55
CA ASP A 275 3.51 -18.63 16.08
C ASP A 275 3.46 -17.09 16.10
N ARG A 276 3.61 -16.53 17.30
CA ARG A 276 3.52 -15.10 17.58
C ARG A 276 4.55 -14.26 16.82
N ILE A 277 5.76 -14.80 16.62
CA ILE A 277 6.85 -14.09 15.93
C ILE A 277 6.46 -13.95 14.45
N ILE A 278 5.95 -15.01 13.86
CA ILE A 278 5.50 -15.00 12.46
C ILE A 278 4.30 -14.10 12.26
N ILE A 279 3.29 -14.20 13.13
CA ILE A 279 2.11 -13.34 13.04
C ILE A 279 2.55 -11.88 13.16
N SER A 280 3.39 -11.53 14.14
CA SER A 280 3.92 -10.17 14.29
C SER A 280 4.72 -9.71 13.07
N PHE A 281 5.55 -10.57 12.48
CA PHE A 281 6.29 -10.24 11.26
C PHE A 281 5.35 -9.96 10.08
N VAL A 282 4.34 -10.80 9.88
CA VAL A 282 3.34 -10.62 8.81
C VAL A 282 2.52 -9.35 9.02
N SER A 283 2.10 -9.07 10.25
CA SER A 283 1.41 -7.83 10.62
C SER A 283 2.23 -6.59 10.31
N ASN A 284 3.51 -6.61 10.70
CA ASN A 284 4.44 -5.51 10.43
C ASN A 284 4.72 -5.37 8.93
N TYR A 285 4.83 -6.47 8.19
CA TYR A 285 5.08 -6.47 6.75
C TYR A 285 3.99 -5.71 5.98
N PHE A 286 2.74 -5.85 6.39
CA PHE A 286 1.61 -5.13 5.79
C PHE A 286 1.31 -3.78 6.46
N ASN A 287 2.12 -3.37 7.46
CA ASN A 287 1.88 -2.19 8.27
C ASN A 287 0.45 -2.15 8.86
N ILE A 288 -0.08 -3.33 9.23
CA ILE A 288 -1.39 -3.45 9.82
C ILE A 288 -1.23 -3.23 11.32
N ASN A 289 -1.94 -2.25 11.86
CA ASN A 289 -1.90 -2.03 13.29
C ASN A 289 -2.65 -3.17 14.02
N ASN A 290 -2.29 -3.49 15.26
CA ASN A 290 -2.93 -4.61 15.97
C ASN A 290 -4.45 -4.41 16.14
N ILE A 291 -4.93 -3.17 16.18
CA ILE A 291 -6.35 -2.84 16.33
C ILE A 291 -7.12 -3.18 15.05
N GLU A 292 -6.58 -2.85 13.88
CA GLU A 292 -7.11 -3.21 12.56
C GLU A 292 -7.17 -4.72 12.40
N ILE A 293 -6.16 -5.45 12.90
CA ILE A 293 -6.20 -6.92 12.96
C ILE A 293 -7.39 -7.37 13.81
N PHE A 294 -7.59 -6.78 14.99
CA PHE A 294 -8.74 -7.14 15.82
C PHE A 294 -10.06 -6.84 15.11
N GLU A 295 -10.24 -5.65 14.54
CA GLU A 295 -11.46 -5.29 13.79
C GLU A 295 -11.73 -6.25 12.64
N VAL A 296 -10.67 -6.68 11.94
CA VAL A 296 -10.75 -7.66 10.87
C VAL A 296 -11.21 -9.03 11.39
N LEU A 297 -10.68 -9.46 12.54
CA LEU A 297 -10.91 -10.80 13.08
C LEU A 297 -12.22 -10.96 13.85
N PHE A 298 -12.71 -9.91 14.49
CA PHE A 298 -13.78 -10.03 15.48
C PHE A 298 -15.13 -9.43 15.06
N ASP A 299 -15.25 -8.91 13.83
CA ASP A 299 -16.32 -8.00 13.41
C ASP A 299 -16.26 -6.70 14.22
N SER A 300 -16.24 -5.56 13.52
CA SER A 300 -16.07 -4.24 14.14
C SER A 300 -17.15 -3.96 15.20
N ASN A 301 -18.31 -4.60 15.09
CA ASN A 301 -19.42 -4.47 16.04
C ASN A 301 -19.16 -5.14 17.41
N ASN A 302 -18.20 -6.06 17.49
CA ASN A 302 -17.86 -6.78 18.71
C ASN A 302 -16.63 -6.20 19.41
N ILE A 303 -15.98 -5.17 18.84
CA ILE A 303 -14.84 -4.49 19.46
C ILE A 303 -15.26 -3.10 19.93
N ILE A 304 -14.90 -2.79 21.16
CA ILE A 304 -15.06 -1.49 21.78
C ILE A 304 -13.67 -0.90 21.97
N HIS A 305 -13.46 0.33 21.53
CA HIS A 305 -12.17 0.99 21.68
C HIS A 305 -12.13 1.68 23.04
N GLY A 306 -11.09 1.39 23.82
CA GLY A 306 -10.82 2.05 25.08
C GLY A 306 -9.63 3.00 24.96
N GLU A 307 -9.82 4.26 25.34
CA GLU A 307 -8.74 5.25 25.49
C GLU A 307 -8.60 5.64 26.96
N ILE A 308 -7.35 5.66 27.46
CA ILE A 308 -7.08 6.07 28.83
C ILE A 308 -7.23 7.59 28.93
N ASP A 309 -7.97 8.04 29.92
CA ASP A 309 -8.23 9.46 30.14
C ASP A 309 -6.93 10.20 30.47
N LYS A 310 -6.64 11.27 29.71
CA LYS A 310 -5.43 12.08 29.86
C LYS A 310 -5.37 12.80 31.21
N GLU A 311 -6.53 13.07 31.79
CA GLU A 311 -6.65 13.75 33.09
C GLU A 311 -6.61 12.76 34.26
N SER A 312 -6.85 11.47 34.00
CA SER A 312 -6.90 10.42 35.01
C SER A 312 -6.46 9.08 34.43
N ASN A 313 -5.21 8.70 34.73
CA ASN A 313 -4.67 7.38 34.37
C ASN A 313 -5.39 6.19 35.04
N ARG A 314 -6.49 6.43 35.77
CA ARG A 314 -7.33 5.40 36.39
C ARG A 314 -8.65 5.17 35.65
N LYS A 315 -8.93 5.99 34.64
CA LYS A 315 -10.18 6.01 33.90
C LYS A 315 -9.92 5.63 32.45
N LEU A 316 -10.65 4.64 31.95
CA LEU A 316 -10.65 4.22 30.56
C LEU A 316 -11.99 4.62 29.96
N LYS A 317 -11.99 5.54 29.00
CA LYS A 317 -13.18 5.94 28.25
C LYS A 317 -13.39 4.96 27.10
N LEU A 318 -14.59 4.42 27.00
CA LEU A 318 -14.98 3.52 25.92
C LEU A 318 -15.67 4.31 24.80
N SER A 319 -15.49 3.86 23.56
CA SER A 319 -16.14 4.44 22.38
C SER A 319 -17.66 4.26 22.40
N THR A 320 -18.14 3.19 23.03
CA THR A 320 -19.55 2.81 23.14
C THR A 320 -19.79 2.07 24.45
N ASN A 321 -21.06 1.98 24.85
CA ASN A 321 -21.45 1.20 26.03
C ASN A 321 -21.01 -0.26 25.88
N PHE A 322 -20.45 -0.79 26.94
CA PHE A 322 -20.01 -2.16 27.01
C PHE A 322 -21.20 -3.14 27.07
N GLU A 323 -21.11 -4.24 26.30
CA GLU A 323 -22.09 -5.34 26.30
C GLU A 323 -21.36 -6.67 26.54
N ASN A 324 -21.93 -7.54 27.37
CA ASN A 324 -21.33 -8.83 27.72
C ASN A 324 -21.07 -9.68 26.46
N GLY A 325 -19.85 -10.17 26.31
CA GLY A 325 -19.39 -10.90 25.12
C GLY A 325 -18.62 -10.06 24.09
N LYS A 326 -18.61 -8.73 24.22
CA LYS A 326 -17.75 -7.86 23.40
C LYS A 326 -16.31 -7.82 23.93
N PHE A 327 -15.39 -7.50 23.03
CA PHE A 327 -13.98 -7.30 23.31
C PHE A 327 -13.66 -5.82 23.44
N ILE A 328 -12.70 -5.47 24.30
CA ILE A 328 -12.21 -4.09 24.48
C ILE A 328 -10.78 -4.02 23.96
N ALA A 329 -10.55 -3.20 22.95
CA ALA A 329 -9.22 -2.91 22.43
C ALA A 329 -8.62 -1.71 23.17
N ILE A 330 -7.49 -1.92 23.84
CA ILE A 330 -6.76 -0.87 24.57
C ILE A 330 -5.30 -0.94 24.15
N SER A 331 -4.80 0.11 23.49
CA SER A 331 -3.38 0.29 23.17
C SER A 331 -2.71 -0.96 22.60
N ASN A 332 -3.28 -1.44 21.49
CA ASN A 332 -2.82 -2.61 20.73
C ASN A 332 -2.99 -3.97 21.43
N LYS A 333 -3.77 -4.03 22.51
CA LYS A 333 -4.15 -5.27 23.19
C LYS A 333 -5.65 -5.44 23.18
N LEU A 334 -6.11 -6.68 23.13
CA LEU A 334 -7.52 -7.02 23.20
C LEU A 334 -7.84 -7.65 24.56
N PHE A 335 -8.94 -7.23 25.16
CA PHE A 335 -9.42 -7.74 26.43
C PHE A 335 -10.84 -8.29 26.23
N GLN A 336 -11.12 -9.47 26.77
CA GLN A 336 -12.46 -10.01 26.84
C GLN A 336 -13.02 -9.72 28.23
N TYR A 337 -14.19 -9.12 28.29
CA TYR A 337 -14.86 -8.99 29.58
C TYR A 337 -15.49 -10.31 30.01
N VAL A 338 -15.34 -10.65 31.28
CA VAL A 338 -15.91 -11.84 31.90
C VAL A 338 -16.63 -11.43 33.19
N ASN A 339 -17.93 -11.77 33.28
CA ASN A 339 -18.69 -11.65 34.52
C ASN A 339 -17.99 -12.44 35.64
N ASN A 340 -17.77 -11.82 36.80
CA ASN A 340 -17.10 -12.39 38.00
C ASN A 340 -15.56 -12.59 37.98
N GLY A 341 -14.78 -11.88 37.16
CA GLY A 341 -13.31 -11.96 37.34
C GLY A 341 -12.75 -10.87 38.27
N LYS A 342 -11.42 -10.72 38.26
CA LYS A 342 -10.64 -10.08 39.34
C LYS A 342 -10.66 -8.54 39.39
N TYR A 343 -11.16 -7.87 38.36
CA TYR A 343 -11.09 -6.41 38.25
C TYR A 343 -12.45 -5.81 38.60
N ASP A 344 -12.51 -4.83 39.51
CA ASP A 344 -13.77 -4.11 39.77
C ASP A 344 -13.95 -3.02 38.71
N ILE A 345 -14.89 -3.25 37.79
CA ILE A 345 -15.26 -2.30 36.75
C ILE A 345 -16.61 -1.69 37.13
N PHE A 346 -16.69 -0.37 37.13
CA PHE A 346 -17.89 0.41 37.38
C PHE A 346 -18.14 1.33 36.18
N GLY A 347 -19.39 1.41 35.70
CA GLY A 347 -19.77 2.22 34.54
C GLY A 347 -20.00 1.42 33.25
N ASN A 348 -20.76 2.00 32.32
CA ASN A 348 -21.09 1.37 31.02
C ASN A 348 -20.19 1.87 29.89
N ASP A 349 -19.81 3.15 29.92
CA ASP A 349 -19.00 3.87 28.94
C ASP A 349 -17.64 4.33 29.49
N GLU A 350 -17.44 4.21 30.80
CA GLU A 350 -16.22 4.59 31.49
C GLU A 350 -15.84 3.49 32.48
N ILE A 351 -14.63 2.94 32.37
CA ILE A 351 -14.12 1.89 33.26
C ILE A 351 -13.12 2.52 34.24
N TYR A 352 -13.30 2.27 35.53
CA TYR A 352 -12.41 2.76 36.60
C TYR A 352 -11.59 1.62 37.21
N SER A 353 -10.31 1.86 37.50
CA SER A 353 -9.48 0.94 38.31
C SER A 353 -9.73 1.13 39.81
N SER A 354 -10.11 0.08 40.53
CA SER A 354 -10.37 0.12 41.98
C SER A 354 -9.11 0.26 42.86
N LYS A 355 -7.91 -0.09 42.38
CA LYS A 355 -6.68 0.05 43.17
C LYS A 355 -6.20 1.51 43.22
N ILE A 356 -6.16 2.07 44.43
CA ILE A 356 -5.66 3.43 44.69
C ILE A 356 -4.15 3.48 44.45
N GLY A 357 -3.69 4.44 43.63
CA GLY A 357 -2.27 4.71 43.41
C GLY A 357 -1.58 3.85 42.36
N VAL A 358 -2.33 3.04 41.59
CA VAL A 358 -1.78 2.21 40.50
C VAL A 358 -2.37 2.70 39.17
N ASP A 359 -1.50 3.02 38.21
CA ASP A 359 -1.89 3.36 36.83
C ASP A 359 -2.71 2.21 36.22
N PHE A 360 -3.72 2.49 35.39
CA PHE A 360 -4.52 1.45 34.72
C PHE A 360 -3.64 0.42 33.97
N TYR A 361 -2.52 0.84 33.37
CA TYR A 361 -1.55 -0.09 32.81
C TYR A 361 -0.83 -0.92 33.87
N GLU A 362 -0.28 -0.28 34.90
CA GLU A 362 0.42 -1.01 35.96
C GLU A 362 -0.53 -2.00 36.65
N TYR A 363 -1.80 -1.66 36.75
CA TYR A 363 -2.83 -2.50 37.34
C TYR A 363 -3.07 -3.77 36.51
N ILE A 364 -3.17 -3.63 35.18
CA ILE A 364 -3.27 -4.76 34.24
C ILE A 364 -1.97 -5.60 34.22
N TYR A 365 -0.79 -4.96 34.33
CA TYR A 365 0.50 -5.66 34.21
C TYR A 365 0.98 -6.32 35.53
N GLN A 366 0.73 -5.75 36.70
CA GLN A 366 1.22 -6.28 37.99
C GLN A 366 0.57 -7.62 38.39
N GLU A 367 -0.69 -7.87 38.00
CA GLU A 367 -1.37 -9.14 38.27
C GLU A 367 -0.78 -10.31 37.46
N LYS A 368 -0.33 -10.08 36.22
CA LYS A 368 0.30 -11.10 35.34
C LYS A 368 1.61 -11.64 35.93
N LYS A 369 2.33 -10.81 36.69
CA LYS A 369 3.58 -11.18 37.40
C LYS A 369 3.30 -12.04 38.64
N ASN A 370 2.17 -11.80 39.31
CA ASN A 370 1.75 -12.59 40.47
C ASN A 370 1.23 -13.98 40.06
N GLU A 371 0.56 -14.14 38.91
CA GLU A 371 0.10 -15.46 38.42
C GLU A 371 1.25 -16.40 38.01
N LYS A 372 2.35 -15.87 37.47
CA LYS A 372 3.58 -16.66 37.24
C LYS A 372 4.39 -16.92 38.52
N GLY A 373 4.17 -16.12 39.56
CA GLY A 373 4.86 -16.21 40.86
C GLY A 373 4.27 -17.22 41.84
N THR A 374 2.99 -17.60 41.70
CA THR A 374 2.29 -18.49 42.65
C THR A 374 2.69 -19.97 42.62
N MET A 375 3.69 -20.35 41.81
CA MET A 375 4.39 -21.65 41.91
C MET A 375 5.64 -21.60 42.80
N ALA A 376 6.07 -20.43 43.27
CA ALA A 376 7.31 -20.27 44.02
C ALA A 376 7.21 -19.19 45.10
N SER A 377 6.53 -19.47 46.21
CA SER A 377 6.95 -19.10 47.58
C SER A 377 5.85 -19.37 48.60
N LEU A 378 5.88 -20.58 49.15
CA LEU A 378 5.54 -20.77 50.56
C LEU A 378 6.80 -20.43 51.37
N ILE A 379 6.62 -19.71 52.48
CA ILE A 379 7.49 -19.55 53.67
C ILE A 379 7.97 -18.10 53.96
N SER A 380 7.65 -17.69 55.20
CA SER A 380 8.14 -16.55 56.01
C SER A 380 7.58 -15.15 55.71
N SER A 381 7.35 -14.25 56.66
CA SER A 381 6.83 -14.27 58.05
C SER A 381 6.71 -12.80 58.49
N SER A 382 5.52 -12.40 58.93
CA SER A 382 5.17 -11.50 60.06
C SER A 382 5.89 -10.16 60.36
N PHE A 383 5.06 -9.18 60.76
CA PHE A 383 5.28 -7.95 61.56
C PHE A 383 5.75 -6.65 60.87
N PHE A 384 4.82 -5.69 60.71
CA PHE A 384 4.70 -4.50 61.57
C PHE A 384 3.32 -3.83 61.39
N SER A 385 2.73 -3.43 62.51
CA SER A 385 1.50 -2.63 62.62
C SER A 385 1.84 -1.14 62.72
N ARG A 386 0.99 -0.28 62.13
CA ARG A 386 0.58 1.03 62.71
C ARG A 386 -0.52 1.71 61.90
N ASP A 387 -1.69 1.78 62.53
CA ASP A 387 -2.68 2.85 62.67
C ASP A 387 -2.76 3.98 61.63
N GLY A 388 -3.97 4.19 61.13
CA GLY A 388 -4.40 5.39 60.42
C GLY A 388 -5.77 5.20 59.77
N ASP A 389 -6.83 5.09 60.59
CA ASP A 389 -8.22 5.08 60.13
C ASP A 389 -8.56 6.41 59.43
N ILE A 390 -9.02 6.32 58.18
CA ILE A 390 -9.83 7.34 57.51
C ILE A 390 -11.01 6.61 56.88
N ASP A 391 -12.14 6.63 57.58
CA ASP A 391 -13.45 6.28 57.02
C ASP A 391 -13.84 7.34 55.99
N LEU A 392 -13.91 6.94 54.72
CA LEU A 392 -14.66 7.64 53.69
C LEU A 392 -15.77 6.72 53.21
N ASP A 393 -16.92 6.89 53.86
CA ASP A 393 -18.20 6.27 53.53
C ASP A 393 -18.72 6.87 52.22
N TYR A 394 -18.47 6.19 51.10
CA TYR A 394 -19.17 6.44 49.85
C TYR A 394 -20.26 5.38 49.70
N GLY A 395 -21.49 5.77 50.06
CA GLY A 395 -22.69 5.03 49.67
C GLY A 395 -22.84 5.04 48.15
N LEU A 396 -22.49 3.92 47.52
CA LEU A 396 -22.92 3.58 46.17
C LEU A 396 -24.03 2.55 46.31
N ASP A 397 -25.23 2.92 45.89
CA ASP A 397 -26.39 2.03 45.81
C ASP A 397 -26.08 0.81 44.93
N ASP A 398 -26.37 -0.37 45.48
CA ASP A 398 -26.24 -1.69 44.88
C ASP A 398 -27.14 -1.84 43.62
N GLN A 399 -26.66 -1.45 42.44
CA GLN A 399 -27.11 -2.01 41.15
C GLN A 399 -26.03 -2.15 40.06
N ASP A 400 -24.76 -1.81 40.33
CA ASP A 400 -23.71 -1.96 39.32
C ASP A 400 -23.17 -3.41 39.30
N SER A 401 -23.35 -4.07 38.15
CA SER A 401 -22.88 -5.42 37.90
C SER A 401 -21.35 -5.48 37.90
N LYS A 402 -20.76 -6.13 38.92
CA LYS A 402 -19.31 -6.39 38.97
C LYS A 402 -18.90 -7.35 37.85
N GLY A 403 -17.93 -6.95 37.04
CA GLY A 403 -17.20 -7.88 36.17
C GLY A 403 -15.86 -7.34 35.73
N SER A 404 -15.12 -8.11 34.93
CA SER A 404 -13.67 -7.99 34.83
C SER A 404 -13.14 -8.12 33.41
N LEU A 405 -11.94 -7.64 33.14
CA LEU A 405 -11.24 -7.86 31.85
C LEU A 405 -10.24 -9.00 31.93
N LYS A 406 -10.31 -9.93 31.00
CA LYS A 406 -9.27 -10.94 30.74
C LYS A 406 -8.51 -10.52 29.49
N GLU A 407 -7.20 -10.28 29.58
CA GLU A 407 -6.38 -10.05 28.38
C GLU A 407 -6.48 -11.28 27.47
N VAL A 408 -6.85 -11.05 26.21
CA VAL A 408 -6.83 -12.08 25.18
C VAL A 408 -5.43 -12.02 24.57
N ASP A 409 -4.65 -13.05 24.86
CA ASP A 409 -3.28 -13.20 24.40
C ASP A 409 -3.30 -13.57 22.89
N LEU A 410 -3.54 -12.57 22.04
CA LEU A 410 -3.66 -12.73 20.59
C LEU A 410 -2.32 -12.65 19.84
N LEU A 411 -1.29 -12.07 20.47
CA LEU A 411 0.03 -11.79 19.88
C LEU A 411 1.18 -12.05 20.85
#